data_AF-A0A968X0S5-F1
#
_entry.id   AF-A0A968X0S5-F1
#
_cell.length_a   1.000
_cell.length_b   1.000
_cell.length_c   1.000
_cell.angle_alpha   90.00
_cell.angle_beta   90.00
_cell.angle_gamma   90.00
#
_symmetry.space_group_name_H-M   'P 1'
#
loop_
_entity.id
_entity.type
_entity.pdbx_description
1 polymer ?
#
loop_
_entity_poly.entity_id
_entity_poly.type
_entity_poly.pdbx_seq_one_letter_code
_entity_poly.pdbx_strand_id
1 'polypeptide(L)'
;MQFGNQRGPETLSVDQLNLTWDGKSLMALIDRRLAVATEGKFTSLGQMVDAECFRAFAEDELHLSTPRDWLNLAQMVGEQVATTSHAPLSEEEWKQVRRAYFAAHIPIYFDKVNGVFVRGEREVLSQKQRALFKLLKHFYDNPGFHKIYKVEAALDISTTNLHTYINRIREVIEPSPNHEPVYLVFDHKQQAYALQHAIHANTY
;
A
#
# COMPACT_ATOMS: atom_id res chain seq x y z
N MET A 1 -26.94 -26.29 -61.25
CA MET A 1 -26.86 -24.99 -60.53
C MET A 1 -26.34 -25.29 -59.13
N GLN A 2 -25.10 -24.92 -58.84
CA GLN A 2 -24.51 -24.98 -57.50
C GLN A 2 -24.18 -23.55 -57.09
N PHE A 3 -24.73 -23.09 -55.96
CA PHE A 3 -24.46 -21.77 -55.40
C PHE A 3 -23.21 -21.83 -54.53
N GLY A 4 -22.31 -20.87 -54.77
CA GLY A 4 -21.02 -20.75 -54.11
C GLY A 4 -21.14 -20.36 -52.63
N ASN A 5 -20.22 -20.92 -51.84
CA ASN A 5 -19.96 -20.53 -50.45
C ASN A 5 -19.50 -19.07 -50.38
N GLN A 6 -20.30 -18.23 -49.72
CA GLN A 6 -19.86 -16.91 -49.27
C GLN A 6 -18.94 -17.09 -48.06
N ARG A 7 -17.73 -16.53 -48.16
CA ARG A 7 -16.80 -16.37 -47.03
C ARG A 7 -17.41 -15.35 -46.05
N GLY A 8 -17.58 -15.76 -44.79
CA GLY A 8 -17.93 -14.85 -43.71
C GLY A 8 -16.82 -13.82 -43.45
N PRO A 9 -17.13 -12.70 -42.78
CA PRO A 9 -16.17 -11.64 -42.52
C PRO A 9 -15.06 -12.15 -41.60
N GLU A 10 -13.81 -12.01 -42.04
CA GLU A 10 -12.63 -12.15 -41.21
C GLU A 10 -12.70 -11.12 -40.08
N THR A 11 -12.96 -11.58 -38.85
CA THR A 11 -12.80 -10.76 -37.66
C THR A 11 -11.31 -10.43 -37.51
N LEU A 12 -10.94 -9.17 -37.73
CA LEU A 12 -9.64 -8.63 -37.37
C LEU A 12 -9.44 -8.80 -35.86
N SER A 13 -8.65 -9.79 -35.46
CA SER A 13 -8.11 -9.89 -34.11
C SER A 13 -7.16 -8.72 -33.91
N VAL A 14 -7.57 -7.72 -33.13
CA VAL A 14 -6.66 -6.68 -32.67
C VAL A 14 -5.75 -7.33 -31.65
N ASP A 15 -4.51 -7.63 -32.03
CA ASP A 15 -3.48 -8.05 -31.09
C ASP A 15 -3.47 -7.05 -29.94
N GLN A 16 -3.66 -7.54 -28.71
CA GLN A 16 -3.57 -6.71 -27.52
C GLN A 16 -2.14 -6.14 -27.44
N LEU A 17 -2.00 -4.87 -27.79
CA LEU A 17 -0.77 -4.12 -27.53
C LEU A 17 -0.60 -4.01 -26.01
N ASN A 18 0.23 -4.87 -25.45
CA ASN A 18 0.66 -4.77 -24.05
C ASN A 18 1.56 -3.53 -23.91
N LEU A 19 0.96 -2.41 -23.50
CA LEU A 19 1.69 -1.18 -23.21
C LEU A 19 2.44 -1.35 -21.89
N THR A 20 3.75 -1.62 -21.97
CA THR A 20 4.65 -1.61 -20.81
C THR A 20 5.28 -0.24 -20.64
N TRP A 21 5.34 0.26 -19.41
CA TRP A 21 5.97 1.53 -19.07
C TRP A 21 7.19 1.28 -18.22
N ASP A 22 8.35 1.80 -18.62
CA ASP A 22 9.53 1.84 -17.77
C ASP A 22 9.47 3.05 -16.82
N GLY A 23 10.16 2.99 -15.68
CA GLY A 23 10.13 4.07 -14.69
C GLY A 23 10.68 5.40 -15.20
N LYS A 24 11.60 5.41 -16.16
CA LYS A 24 12.10 6.66 -16.75
C LYS A 24 11.01 7.35 -17.58
N SER A 25 10.26 6.58 -18.36
CA SER A 25 9.10 7.06 -19.11
C SER A 25 8.00 7.57 -18.18
N LEU A 26 7.78 6.91 -17.03
CA LEU A 26 6.81 7.32 -16.03
C LEU A 26 7.22 8.60 -15.29
N MET A 27 8.49 8.73 -14.91
CA MET A 27 9.04 9.97 -14.33
C MET A 27 8.89 11.15 -15.30
N ALA A 28 9.22 10.98 -16.58
CA ALA A 28 9.05 12.02 -17.59
C ALA A 28 7.57 12.42 -17.78
N LEU A 29 6.64 11.47 -17.63
CA LEU A 29 5.20 11.75 -17.67
C LEU A 29 4.77 12.58 -16.44
N ILE A 30 5.25 12.23 -15.25
CA ILE A 30 5.01 13.02 -14.03
C ILE A 30 5.52 14.45 -14.20
N ASP A 31 6.77 14.64 -14.63
CA ASP A 31 7.37 15.97 -14.80
C ASP A 31 6.55 16.86 -15.74
N ARG A 32 6.10 16.31 -16.88
CA ARG A 32 5.20 17.03 -17.81
C ARG A 32 3.88 17.41 -17.15
N ARG A 33 3.29 16.49 -16.39
CA ARG A 33 2.00 16.73 -15.72
C ARG A 33 2.14 17.76 -14.61
N LEU A 34 3.24 17.71 -13.86
CA LEU A 34 3.58 18.64 -12.79
C LEU A 34 3.78 20.06 -13.32
N ALA A 35 4.53 20.22 -14.41
CA ALA A 35 4.71 21.52 -15.06
C ALA A 35 3.37 22.14 -15.47
N VAL A 36 2.45 21.34 -16.01
CA VAL A 36 1.10 21.82 -16.36
C VAL A 36 0.27 22.14 -15.11
N ALA A 37 0.26 21.25 -14.12
CA ALA A 37 -0.57 21.39 -12.92
C ALA A 37 -0.14 22.53 -12.00
N THR A 38 1.12 22.97 -12.09
CA THR A 38 1.70 24.00 -11.23
C THR A 38 2.00 25.30 -11.98
N GLU A 39 1.47 25.45 -13.20
CA GLU A 39 1.72 26.61 -14.08
C GLU A 39 3.23 26.91 -14.27
N GLY A 40 4.04 25.85 -14.33
CA GLY A 40 5.48 25.93 -14.50
C GLY A 40 6.27 26.25 -13.22
N LYS A 41 5.61 26.40 -12.06
CA LYS A 41 6.30 26.60 -10.77
C LYS A 41 7.23 25.43 -10.45
N PHE A 42 6.79 24.20 -10.71
CA PHE A 42 7.61 23.00 -10.62
C PHE A 42 7.67 22.31 -11.97
N THR A 43 8.88 22.09 -12.47
CA THR A 43 9.12 21.46 -13.78
C THR A 43 9.66 20.05 -13.67
N SER A 44 10.11 19.64 -12.48
CA SER A 44 10.50 18.26 -12.21
C SER A 44 10.12 17.83 -10.80
N LEU A 45 9.83 16.54 -10.64
CA LEU A 45 9.56 15.92 -9.34
C LEU A 45 10.76 16.04 -8.39
N GLY A 46 11.98 16.07 -8.95
CA GLY A 46 13.23 16.28 -8.22
C GLY A 46 13.29 17.61 -7.43
N GLN A 47 12.46 18.60 -7.79
CA GLN A 47 12.33 19.85 -7.04
C GLN A 47 11.46 19.71 -5.79
N MET A 48 10.69 18.63 -5.70
CA MET A 48 9.70 18.38 -4.65
C MET A 48 10.14 17.27 -3.71
N VAL A 49 10.83 16.26 -4.21
CA VAL A 49 11.34 15.12 -3.45
C VAL A 49 12.59 14.60 -4.16
N ASP A 50 13.48 13.93 -3.43
CA ASP A 50 14.59 13.23 -4.06
C ASP A 50 14.07 12.21 -5.11
N ALA A 51 14.44 12.43 -6.37
CA ALA A 51 13.87 11.71 -7.50
C ALA A 51 14.28 10.23 -7.52
N GLU A 52 15.48 9.90 -7.01
CA GLU A 52 15.95 8.51 -6.94
C GLU A 52 15.24 7.76 -5.83
N CYS A 53 15.09 8.37 -4.65
CA CYS A 53 14.30 7.84 -3.53
C CYS A 53 12.85 7.62 -3.94
N PHE A 54 12.24 8.55 -4.65
CA PHE A 54 10.88 8.40 -5.18
C PHE A 54 10.79 7.21 -6.13
N ARG A 55 11.71 7.12 -7.10
CA ARG A 55 11.70 6.07 -8.11
C ARG A 55 11.90 4.69 -7.48
N ALA A 56 12.90 4.55 -6.61
CA ALA A 56 13.17 3.32 -5.88
C ALA A 56 11.96 2.89 -5.04
N PHE A 57 11.27 3.82 -4.37
CA PHE A 57 10.06 3.50 -3.64
C PHE A 57 8.94 2.99 -4.56
N ALA A 58 8.69 3.67 -5.68
CA ALA A 58 7.65 3.30 -6.64
C ALA A 58 7.93 1.94 -7.32
N GLU A 59 9.18 1.69 -7.74
CA GLU A 59 9.58 0.48 -8.47
C GLU A 59 9.83 -0.72 -7.53
N ASP A 60 10.66 -0.54 -6.51
CA ASP A 60 11.23 -1.64 -5.74
C ASP A 60 10.37 -2.01 -4.54
N GLU A 61 9.72 -1.03 -3.91
CA GLU A 61 8.92 -1.27 -2.70
C GLU A 61 7.43 -1.46 -3.03
N LEU A 62 6.91 -0.65 -3.95
CA LEU A 62 5.50 -0.67 -4.33
C LEU A 62 5.20 -1.48 -5.58
N HIS A 63 6.20 -1.75 -6.42
CA HIS A 63 6.03 -2.43 -7.71
C HIS A 63 4.97 -1.77 -8.62
N LEU A 64 4.88 -0.43 -8.58
CA LEU A 64 3.94 0.33 -9.40
C LEU A 64 4.35 0.24 -10.87
N SER A 65 3.42 -0.18 -11.73
CA SER A 65 3.69 -0.38 -13.16
C SER A 65 2.83 0.50 -14.08
N THR A 66 1.86 1.23 -13.52
CA THR A 66 0.91 2.03 -14.32
C THR A 66 1.15 3.54 -14.17
N PRO A 67 0.92 4.35 -15.22
CA PRO A 67 0.96 5.80 -15.12
C PRO A 67 0.04 6.36 -14.03
N ARG A 68 -1.11 5.72 -13.79
CA ARG A 68 -2.07 6.17 -12.79
C ARG A 68 -1.51 6.07 -11.38
N ASP A 69 -0.88 4.95 -11.03
CA ASP A 69 -0.37 4.73 -9.68
C ASP A 69 0.80 5.65 -9.36
N TRP A 70 1.68 5.84 -10.35
CA TRP A 70 2.80 6.80 -10.27
C TRP A 70 2.31 8.24 -10.10
N LEU A 71 1.27 8.64 -10.84
CA LEU A 71 0.64 9.95 -10.69
C LEU A 71 -0.03 10.12 -9.32
N ASN A 72 -0.70 9.08 -8.79
CA ASN A 72 -1.29 9.14 -7.44
C ASN A 72 -0.21 9.37 -6.38
N LEU A 73 0.92 8.65 -6.47
CA LEU A 73 2.04 8.84 -5.55
C LEU A 73 2.65 10.25 -5.68
N ALA A 74 2.85 10.74 -6.90
CA ALA A 74 3.35 12.09 -7.14
C ALA A 74 2.36 13.18 -6.64
N GLN A 75 1.06 12.94 -6.74
CA GLN A 75 0.04 13.83 -6.20
C GLN A 75 0.17 13.94 -4.67
N MET A 76 0.36 12.83 -3.95
CA MET A 76 0.56 12.86 -2.50
C MET A 76 1.83 13.62 -2.10
N VAL A 77 2.92 13.51 -2.88
CA VAL A 77 4.10 14.36 -2.70
C VAL A 77 3.75 15.83 -2.87
N GLY A 78 2.98 16.17 -3.91
CA GLY A 78 2.56 17.55 -4.16
C GLY A 78 1.65 18.13 -3.09
N GLU A 79 0.72 17.34 -2.56
CA GLU A 79 -0.12 17.70 -1.43
C GLU A 79 0.73 17.97 -0.18
N GLN A 80 1.71 17.09 0.12
CA GLN A 80 2.62 17.32 1.23
C GLN A 80 3.43 18.62 1.05
N VAL A 81 4.04 18.83 -0.12
CA VAL A 81 4.79 20.07 -0.42
C VAL A 81 3.92 21.33 -0.31
N ALA A 82 2.63 21.25 -0.65
CA ALA A 82 1.71 22.37 -0.50
C ALA A 82 1.43 22.72 0.97
N THR A 83 1.58 21.75 1.89
CA THR A 83 1.40 21.96 3.34
C THR A 83 2.68 22.35 4.07
N THR A 84 3.84 22.19 3.43
CA THR A 84 5.15 22.51 4.03
C THR A 84 5.66 23.87 3.52
N SER A 85 6.60 24.47 4.25
CA SER A 85 7.16 25.79 3.90
C SER A 85 8.36 25.72 2.96
N HIS A 86 8.75 24.52 2.52
CA HIS A 86 9.96 24.29 1.74
C HIS A 86 9.80 23.11 0.78
N ALA A 87 10.64 23.11 -0.24
CA ALA A 87 10.84 22.00 -1.17
C ALA A 87 12.34 21.94 -1.52
N PRO A 88 12.94 20.75 -1.69
CA PRO A 88 12.31 19.43 -1.61
C PRO A 88 11.91 19.01 -0.18
N LEU A 89 11.04 18.00 -0.06
CA LEU A 89 10.65 17.39 1.20
C LEU A 89 11.87 16.85 1.96
N SER A 90 11.87 17.03 3.27
CA SER A 90 12.80 16.35 4.18
C SER A 90 12.55 14.84 4.21
N GLU A 91 13.53 14.07 4.72
CA GLU A 91 13.41 12.62 4.86
C GLU A 91 12.19 12.21 5.72
N GLU A 92 11.92 12.95 6.81
CA GLU A 92 10.79 12.67 7.69
C GLU A 92 9.44 12.96 7.03
N GLU A 93 9.33 14.03 6.25
CA GLU A 93 8.12 14.31 5.46
C GLU A 93 7.92 13.26 4.36
N TRP A 94 9.00 12.80 3.72
CA TRP A 94 8.91 11.72 2.76
C TRP A 94 8.44 10.41 3.40
N LYS A 95 8.94 10.06 4.59
CA LYS A 95 8.44 8.91 5.37
C LYS A 95 6.94 9.04 5.67
N GLN A 96 6.45 10.24 5.97
CA GLN A 96 5.01 10.49 6.17
C GLN A 96 4.20 10.25 4.89
N VAL A 97 4.68 10.72 3.73
CA VAL A 97 4.03 10.48 2.44
C VAL A 97 3.96 8.98 2.13
N ARG A 98 5.07 8.24 2.31
CA ARG A 98 5.10 6.78 2.11
C ARG A 98 4.07 6.08 2.99
N ARG A 99 4.02 6.43 4.28
CA ARG A 99 3.06 5.88 5.25
C ARG A 99 1.62 6.18 4.84
N ALA A 100 1.33 7.41 4.47
CA ALA A 100 0.00 7.81 3.99
C ALA A 100 -0.39 7.04 2.72
N TYR A 101 0.55 6.80 1.80
CA TYR A 101 0.31 6.01 0.60
C TYR A 101 -0.10 4.57 0.94
N PHE A 102 0.64 3.87 1.81
CA PHE A 102 0.27 2.52 2.26
C PHE A 102 -1.11 2.49 2.91
N ALA A 103 -1.39 3.45 3.78
CA ALA A 103 -2.67 3.58 4.46
C ALA A 103 -3.87 3.77 3.51
N ALA A 104 -3.68 4.52 2.42
CA ALA A 104 -4.73 4.87 1.47
C ALA A 104 -4.90 3.83 0.34
N HIS A 105 -3.80 3.26 -0.15
CA HIS A 105 -3.78 2.50 -1.40
C HIS A 105 -3.45 1.02 -1.23
N ILE A 106 -2.85 0.62 -0.10
CA ILE A 106 -2.36 -0.75 0.11
C ILE A 106 -2.97 -1.29 1.40
N PRO A 107 -4.26 -1.65 1.39
CA PRO A 107 -4.93 -2.19 2.55
C PRO A 107 -4.43 -3.61 2.89
N ILE A 108 -4.60 -4.00 4.14
CA ILE A 108 -4.51 -5.40 4.55
C ILE A 108 -5.90 -6.02 4.49
N TYR A 109 -6.01 -7.24 3.98
CA TYR A 109 -7.25 -8.00 4.05
C TYR A 109 -7.00 -9.46 4.38
N PHE A 110 -8.04 -10.14 4.84
CA PHE A 110 -8.01 -11.58 5.09
C PHE A 110 -8.64 -12.32 3.91
N ASP A 111 -7.82 -13.08 3.19
CA ASP A 111 -8.28 -14.02 2.19
C ASP A 111 -8.83 -15.26 2.90
N LYS A 112 -10.17 -15.34 2.95
CA LYS A 112 -10.90 -16.44 3.59
C LYS A 112 -10.71 -17.78 2.85
N VAL A 113 -10.46 -17.76 1.54
CA VAL A 113 -10.34 -18.97 0.71
C VAL A 113 -9.01 -19.66 1.03
N ASN A 114 -7.93 -18.90 1.00
CA ASN A 114 -6.59 -19.44 1.25
C ASN A 114 -6.21 -19.43 2.73
N GLY A 115 -6.97 -18.73 3.57
CA GLY A 115 -6.72 -18.63 5.01
C GLY A 115 -5.46 -17.83 5.32
N VAL A 116 -5.21 -16.75 4.58
CA VAL A 116 -4.00 -15.92 4.72
C VAL A 116 -4.34 -14.43 4.79
N PHE A 117 -3.47 -13.66 5.42
CA PHE A 117 -3.49 -12.21 5.35
C PHE A 117 -2.64 -11.75 4.16
N VAL A 118 -3.19 -10.79 3.43
CA VAL A 118 -2.58 -10.22 2.23
C VAL A 118 -2.47 -8.71 2.41
N ARG A 119 -1.35 -8.14 1.96
CA ARG A 119 -1.11 -6.69 1.86
C ARG A 119 -0.77 -6.36 0.41
N GLY A 120 -1.63 -5.61 -0.26
CA GLY A 120 -1.52 -5.43 -1.71
C GLY A 120 -1.60 -6.78 -2.42
N GLU A 121 -0.53 -7.16 -3.11
CA GLU A 121 -0.42 -8.46 -3.81
C GLU A 121 0.40 -9.51 -3.04
N ARG A 122 0.89 -9.17 -1.84
CA ARG A 122 1.80 -10.03 -1.07
C ARG A 122 1.10 -10.73 0.08
N GLU A 123 1.24 -12.05 0.17
CA GLU A 123 0.94 -12.81 1.39
C GLU A 123 1.89 -12.37 2.52
N VAL A 124 1.33 -11.92 3.64
CA VAL A 124 2.11 -11.43 4.79
C VAL A 124 2.04 -12.36 6.01
N LEU A 125 0.96 -13.15 6.16
CA LEU A 125 0.82 -14.06 7.29
C LEU A 125 -0.15 -15.20 6.98
N SER A 126 0.23 -16.45 7.28
CA SER A 126 -0.63 -17.62 7.08
C SER A 126 -0.93 -18.39 8.37
N GLN A 127 -1.91 -19.29 8.30
CA GLN A 127 -2.29 -20.17 9.42
C GLN A 127 -1.17 -21.07 9.94
N LYS A 128 -0.07 -21.24 9.19
CA LYS A 128 1.12 -21.97 9.65
C LYS A 128 1.71 -21.33 10.91
N GLN A 129 1.67 -20.00 11.01
CA GLN A 129 2.12 -19.24 12.18
C GLN A 129 0.97 -19.04 13.18
N ARG A 130 0.44 -20.14 13.72
CA ARG A 130 -0.83 -20.20 14.48
C ARG A 130 -1.04 -19.08 15.49
N ALA A 131 -0.05 -18.78 16.34
CA ALA A 131 -0.18 -17.76 17.39
C ALA A 131 -0.29 -16.34 16.82
N LEU A 132 0.59 -15.98 15.88
CA LEU A 132 0.57 -14.68 15.21
C LEU A 132 -0.72 -14.51 14.40
N PHE A 133 -1.10 -15.58 13.68
CA PHE A 133 -2.32 -15.60 12.88
C PHE A 133 -3.56 -15.37 13.74
N LYS A 134 -3.71 -16.09 14.86
CA LYS A 134 -4.83 -15.90 15.79
C LYS A 134 -4.90 -14.48 16.34
N LEU A 135 -3.76 -13.91 16.71
CA LEU A 135 -3.69 -12.55 17.23
C LEU A 135 -4.07 -11.50 16.18
N LEU A 136 -3.50 -11.58 14.97
CA LEU A 136 -3.86 -10.66 13.89
C LEU A 136 -5.33 -10.83 13.47
N LYS A 137 -5.82 -12.08 13.43
CA LYS A 137 -7.23 -12.38 13.14
C LYS A 137 -8.17 -11.82 14.20
N HIS A 138 -7.78 -11.80 15.47
CA HIS A 138 -8.56 -11.15 16.52
C HIS A 138 -8.73 -9.65 16.26
N PHE A 139 -7.64 -8.92 15.96
CA PHE A 139 -7.73 -7.49 15.63
C PHE A 139 -8.48 -7.23 14.32
N TYR A 140 -8.35 -8.12 13.34
CA TYR A 140 -9.11 -8.04 12.11
C TYR A 140 -10.60 -8.23 12.38
N ASP A 141 -11.02 -9.27 13.10
CA ASP A 141 -12.45 -9.53 13.34
C ASP A 141 -13.12 -8.53 14.27
N ASN A 142 -12.33 -7.83 15.08
CA ASN A 142 -12.82 -6.86 16.05
C ASN A 142 -12.14 -5.50 15.77
N PRO A 143 -12.67 -4.64 14.89
CA PRO A 143 -12.06 -3.35 14.60
C PRO A 143 -12.01 -2.43 15.82
N GLY A 144 -11.01 -1.54 15.84
CA GLY A 144 -10.83 -0.53 16.90
C GLY A 144 -9.69 -0.86 17.88
N PHE A 145 -9.58 -0.04 18.92
CA PHE A 145 -8.53 -0.18 19.94
C PHE A 145 -8.92 -1.19 21.01
N HIS A 146 -8.03 -2.16 21.24
CA HIS A 146 -8.15 -3.18 22.28
C HIS A 146 -7.10 -2.99 23.34
N LYS A 147 -7.55 -2.75 24.57
CA LYS A 147 -6.65 -2.70 25.73
C LYS A 147 -5.94 -4.03 25.90
N ILE A 148 -4.65 -3.98 26.24
CA ILE A 148 -3.78 -5.16 26.39
C ILE A 148 -4.46 -6.29 27.18
N TYR A 149 -4.96 -6.00 28.38
CA TYR A 149 -5.59 -7.02 29.25
C TYR A 149 -6.82 -7.70 28.64
N LYS A 150 -7.54 -7.03 27.72
CA LYS A 150 -8.67 -7.65 27.02
C LYS A 150 -8.21 -8.65 25.97
N VAL A 151 -7.13 -8.34 25.27
CA VAL A 151 -6.52 -9.24 24.27
C VAL A 151 -5.93 -10.47 24.96
N GLU A 152 -5.24 -10.26 26.09
CA GLU A 152 -4.70 -11.35 26.92
C GLU A 152 -5.78 -12.33 27.35
N ALA A 153 -6.87 -11.82 27.92
CA ALA A 153 -8.00 -12.65 28.37
C ALA A 153 -8.71 -13.34 27.19
N ALA A 154 -8.87 -12.67 26.06
CA ALA A 154 -9.57 -13.22 24.89
C ALA A 154 -8.79 -14.34 24.19
N LEU A 155 -7.46 -14.29 24.23
CA LEU A 155 -6.60 -15.22 23.48
C LEU A 155 -5.79 -16.16 24.36
N ASP A 156 -5.88 -16.03 25.68
CA ASP A 156 -5.10 -16.77 26.67
C ASP A 156 -3.58 -16.62 26.43
N ILE A 157 -3.13 -15.37 26.29
CA ILE A 157 -1.73 -15.01 26.01
C ILE A 157 -1.24 -14.08 27.12
N SER A 158 -0.01 -14.28 27.63
CA SER A 158 0.62 -13.36 28.59
C SER A 158 1.06 -12.04 27.94
N THR A 159 1.20 -10.98 28.74
CA THR A 159 1.65 -9.65 28.28
C THR A 159 2.98 -9.69 27.50
N THR A 160 3.97 -10.41 28.05
CA THR A 160 5.29 -10.56 27.42
C THR A 160 5.19 -11.24 26.06
N ASN A 161 4.34 -12.26 25.95
CA ASN A 161 4.09 -12.95 24.70
C ASN A 161 3.30 -12.08 23.72
N LEU A 162 2.35 -11.27 24.21
CA LEU A 162 1.60 -10.32 23.38
C LEU A 162 2.55 -9.35 22.69
N HIS A 163 3.39 -8.61 23.43
CA HIS A 163 4.34 -7.66 22.82
C HIS A 163 5.29 -8.34 21.83
N THR A 164 5.78 -9.54 22.16
CA THR A 164 6.63 -10.33 21.26
C THR A 164 5.89 -10.69 19.97
N TYR A 165 4.64 -11.12 20.06
CA TYR A 165 3.82 -11.47 18.90
C TYR A 165 3.44 -10.24 18.08
N ILE A 166 3.13 -9.11 18.71
CA ILE A 166 2.88 -7.84 18.02
C ILE A 166 4.11 -7.44 17.20
N ASN A 167 5.32 -7.50 17.78
CA ASN A 167 6.55 -7.15 17.05
C ASN A 167 6.79 -8.08 15.87
N ARG A 168 6.61 -9.40 16.05
CA ARG A 168 6.72 -10.38 14.96
C ARG A 168 5.65 -10.21 13.88
N ILE A 169 4.45 -9.77 14.24
CA ILE A 169 3.41 -9.41 13.26
C ILE A 169 3.86 -8.16 12.50
N ARG A 170 4.36 -7.13 13.18
CA ARG A 170 4.86 -5.91 12.52
C ARG A 170 5.99 -6.19 11.55
N GLU A 171 6.90 -7.10 11.90
CA GLU A 171 7.99 -7.55 11.03
C GLU A 171 7.51 -8.07 9.67
N VAL A 172 6.29 -8.62 9.60
CA VAL A 172 5.76 -9.20 8.37
C VAL A 172 4.70 -8.34 7.68
N ILE A 173 3.91 -7.57 8.43
CA ILE A 173 2.83 -6.77 7.85
C ILE A 173 3.21 -5.32 7.58
N GLU A 174 4.16 -4.74 8.31
CA GLU A 174 4.54 -3.33 8.11
C GLU A 174 5.50 -3.21 6.92
N PRO A 175 5.45 -2.11 6.16
CA PRO A 175 6.42 -1.88 5.09
C PRO A 175 7.82 -1.60 5.66
N SER A 176 7.88 -1.01 6.86
CA SER A 176 9.11 -0.69 7.57
C SER A 176 8.93 -0.95 9.07
N PRO A 177 9.23 -2.18 9.56
CA PRO A 177 8.89 -2.61 10.92
C PRO A 177 9.51 -1.79 12.07
N ASN A 178 10.64 -1.12 11.79
CA ASN A 178 11.37 -0.29 12.77
C ASN A 178 10.94 1.18 12.76
N HIS A 179 10.01 1.56 11.88
CA HIS A 179 9.49 2.92 11.77
C HIS A 179 8.07 3.00 12.34
N GLU A 180 7.46 4.17 12.26
CA GLU A 180 6.09 4.36 12.71
C GLU A 180 5.13 3.38 12.01
N PRO A 181 4.31 2.61 12.76
CA PRO A 181 3.46 1.59 12.17
C PRO A 181 2.34 2.20 11.31
N VAL A 182 2.03 1.52 10.21
CA VAL A 182 0.88 1.82 9.34
C VAL A 182 -0.31 1.00 9.81
N TYR A 183 -0.15 -0.31 9.99
CA TYR A 183 -1.29 -1.21 10.16
C TYR A 183 -1.56 -1.56 11.62
N LEU A 184 -0.55 -2.00 12.37
CA LEU A 184 -0.74 -2.42 13.76
C LEU A 184 -0.21 -1.35 14.71
N VAL A 185 -1.10 -0.42 15.05
CA VAL A 185 -0.77 0.78 15.83
C VAL A 185 -0.94 0.56 17.34
N PHE A 186 -0.21 1.34 18.14
CA PHE A 186 -0.32 1.34 19.60
C PHE A 186 -0.67 2.73 20.11
N ASP A 187 -1.71 2.82 20.94
CA ASP A 187 -2.05 4.04 21.68
C ASP A 187 -1.44 3.94 23.09
N HIS A 188 -0.41 4.76 23.34
CA HIS A 188 0.29 4.83 24.62
C HIS A 188 -0.59 5.34 25.76
N LYS A 189 -1.58 6.21 25.49
CA LYS A 189 -2.48 6.73 26.54
C LYS A 189 -3.49 5.67 26.97
N GLN A 190 -3.97 4.89 26.01
CA GLN A 190 -4.97 3.84 26.27
C GLN A 190 -4.37 2.47 26.59
N GLN A 191 -3.06 2.29 26.39
CA GLN A 191 -2.36 1.00 26.48
C GLN A 191 -3.09 -0.05 25.63
N ALA A 192 -3.32 0.30 24.37
CA ALA A 192 -4.20 -0.45 23.47
C ALA A 192 -3.60 -0.59 22.06
N TYR A 193 -3.90 -1.72 21.42
CA TYR A 193 -3.51 -2.01 20.04
C TYR A 193 -4.73 -1.96 19.12
N ALA A 194 -4.52 -1.52 17.88
CA ALA A 194 -5.54 -1.58 16.83
C ALA A 194 -4.91 -2.02 15.51
N LEU A 195 -5.67 -2.79 14.72
CA LEU A 195 -5.38 -2.96 13.31
C LEU A 195 -6.13 -1.87 12.52
N GLN A 196 -5.38 -1.04 11.82
CA GLN A 196 -5.86 0.03 10.95
C GLN A 196 -5.64 -0.34 9.48
N HIS A 197 -6.36 0.35 8.59
CA HIS A 197 -6.29 0.17 7.13
C HIS A 197 -6.52 -1.28 6.69
N ALA A 198 -7.32 -2.02 7.46
CA ALA A 198 -7.81 -3.33 7.09
C ALA A 198 -9.14 -3.21 6.34
N ILE A 199 -9.31 -3.96 5.25
CA ILE A 199 -10.58 -4.07 4.55
C ILE A 199 -11.24 -5.38 4.91
N HIS A 200 -12.44 -5.28 5.47
CA HIS A 200 -13.31 -6.44 5.68
C HIS A 200 -14.01 -6.76 4.37
N ALA A 201 -13.62 -7.87 3.74
CA ALA A 201 -14.37 -8.44 2.63
C ALA A 201 -15.75 -8.92 3.13
N ASN A 202 -16.69 -7.97 3.25
CA ASN A 202 -18.12 -8.09 3.55
C ASN A 202 -18.85 -6.77 3.18
N THR A 203 -18.45 -6.09 2.10
CA THR A 203 -19.09 -4.85 1.65
C THR A 203 -19.16 -4.77 0.13
N TYR A 204 -19.76 -5.77 -0.51
CA TYR A 204 -20.49 -5.66 -1.79
C TYR A 204 -21.59 -6.73 -1.82
#